data_AF-A0A7Y2VM12-F1
#
_entry.id   AF-A0A7Y2VM12-F1
#
_cell.length_a   1.000
_cell.length_b   1.000
_cell.length_c   1.000
_cell.angle_alpha   90.00
_cell.angle_beta   90.00
_cell.angle_gamma   90.00
#
_symmetry.space_group_name_H-M   'P 1'
#
loop_
_entity.id
_entity.type
_entity.pdbx_description
1 polymer ?
#
loop_
_entity_poly.entity_id
_entity_poly.type
_entity_poly.pdbx_seq_one_letter_code
_entity_poly.pdbx_strand_id
1 'polypeptide(L)'
;TVISLDALFRSDFEDGTLEQFVISGHPLTLIALAKIVAHWLVAGLPIVLLSPLLALWMNLPIESLSVMIATLMLGTPILSLIGSIGVGLTISLKRGGQLLSLLVFPLYVPILIISTAAVMAASDSLPYTQFLGLLVAGLITSVTLAPFAAAAALKISLT
;
A
#
# COMPACT_ATOMS: atom_id res chain seq x y z
N THR A 1 0.31 -9.25 -2.04
CA THR A 1 -0.22 -8.09 -1.29
C THR A 1 -1.73 -8.07 -1.23
N VAL A 2 -2.48 -8.30 -2.31
CA VAL A 2 -3.96 -8.23 -2.27
C VAL A 2 -4.58 -9.23 -1.28
N ILE A 3 -4.08 -10.47 -1.21
CA ILE A 3 -4.53 -11.48 -0.23
C ILE A 3 -4.17 -11.07 1.22
N SER A 4 -3.00 -10.45 1.41
CA SER A 4 -2.56 -9.95 2.71
C SER A 4 -3.32 -8.69 3.16
N LEU A 5 -3.75 -7.87 2.20
CA LEU A 5 -4.57 -6.67 2.43
C LEU A 5 -5.99 -7.03 2.87
N ASP A 6 -6.58 -8.09 2.31
CA ASP A 6 -7.91 -8.56 2.74
C ASP A 6 -7.91 -8.94 4.24
N ALA A 7 -6.81 -9.50 4.74
CA ALA A 7 -6.63 -9.82 6.16
C ALA A 7 -6.43 -8.58 7.07
N LEU A 8 -6.16 -7.39 6.52
CA LEU A 8 -5.76 -6.21 7.30
C LEU A 8 -6.74 -5.83 8.40
N PHE A 9 -8.04 -5.87 8.12
CA PHE A 9 -9.11 -5.54 9.08
C PHE A 9 -10.06 -6.71 9.32
N ARG A 10 -9.93 -7.79 8.56
CA ARG A 10 -10.94 -8.86 8.50
C ARG A 10 -10.96 -9.73 9.75
N SER A 11 -9.81 -10.03 10.36
CA SER A 11 -9.77 -10.71 11.67
C SER A 11 -10.52 -9.93 12.74
N ASP A 12 -10.23 -8.63 12.83
CA ASP A 12 -10.84 -7.73 13.82
C ASP A 12 -12.34 -7.52 13.56
N PHE A 13 -12.76 -7.63 12.30
CA PHE A 13 -14.18 -7.57 11.95
C PHE A 13 -14.90 -8.85 12.34
N GLU A 14 -14.30 -10.02 12.10
CA GLU A 14 -14.91 -11.32 12.41
C GLU A 14 -14.97 -11.63 13.91
N ASP A 15 -14.05 -11.08 14.72
CA ASP A 15 -14.04 -11.23 16.17
C ASP A 15 -14.73 -10.07 16.94
N GLY A 16 -15.22 -9.04 16.22
CA GLY A 16 -15.92 -7.87 16.77
C GLY A 16 -15.02 -6.79 17.36
N THR A 17 -13.69 -6.96 17.36
CA THR A 17 -12.72 -5.96 17.86
C THR A 17 -12.83 -4.63 17.09
N LEU A 18 -13.12 -4.69 15.79
CA LEU A 18 -13.24 -3.50 14.94
C LEU A 18 -14.41 -2.61 15.38
N GLU A 19 -15.52 -3.20 15.77
CA GLU A 19 -16.69 -2.49 16.32
C GLU A 19 -16.31 -1.83 17.65
N GLN A 20 -15.56 -2.53 18.51
CA GLN A 20 -15.03 -1.97 19.75
C GLN A 20 -14.12 -0.77 19.48
N PHE A 21 -13.25 -0.82 18.47
CA PHE A 21 -12.41 0.33 18.11
C PHE A 21 -13.22 1.56 17.70
N VAL A 22 -14.32 1.37 16.96
CA VAL A 22 -15.20 2.49 16.55
C VAL A 22 -15.86 3.17 17.76
N ILE A 23 -16.26 2.41 18.78
CA ILE A 23 -16.93 2.95 19.98
C ILE A 23 -15.99 3.34 21.12
N SER A 24 -14.72 2.91 21.09
CA SER A 24 -13.72 3.10 22.15
C SER A 24 -13.33 4.56 22.46
N GLY A 25 -13.82 5.52 21.67
CA GLY A 25 -13.45 6.94 21.78
C GLY A 25 -12.02 7.26 21.32
N HIS A 26 -11.25 6.25 20.88
CA HIS A 26 -9.91 6.45 20.35
C HIS A 26 -9.97 6.90 18.88
N PRO A 27 -9.00 7.71 18.42
CA PRO A 27 -8.97 8.18 17.03
C PRO A 27 -8.76 7.01 16.06
N LEU A 28 -9.83 6.58 15.40
CA LEU A 28 -9.83 5.47 14.44
C LEU A 28 -8.80 5.65 13.31
N THR A 29 -8.52 6.90 12.92
CA THR A 29 -7.48 7.26 11.96
C THR A 29 -6.09 6.76 12.38
N LEU A 30 -5.74 6.92 13.67
CA LEU A 30 -4.45 6.46 14.19
C LEU A 30 -4.40 4.93 14.31
N ILE A 31 -5.50 4.31 14.70
CA ILE A 31 -5.61 2.84 14.72
C ILE A 31 -5.42 2.28 13.31
N ALA A 32 -6.14 2.82 12.32
CA ALA A 32 -6.01 2.43 10.93
C ALA A 32 -4.56 2.62 10.42
N LEU A 33 -3.95 3.77 10.67
CA LEU A 33 -2.56 4.02 10.29
C LEU A 33 -1.59 3.00 10.91
N ALA A 34 -1.72 2.73 12.21
CA ALA A 34 -0.88 1.75 12.90
C ALA A 34 -1.00 0.35 12.29
N LYS A 35 -2.23 -0.10 11.98
CA LYS A 35 -2.45 -1.40 11.32
C LYS A 35 -1.87 -1.42 9.91
N ILE A 36 -2.04 -0.35 9.13
CA ILE A 36 -1.49 -0.24 7.77
C ILE A 36 0.03 -0.33 7.80
N VAL A 37 0.68 0.37 8.74
CA VAL A 37 2.13 0.32 8.92
C VAL A 37 2.58 -1.09 9.33
N ALA A 38 1.91 -1.70 10.29
CA ALA A 38 2.21 -3.08 10.70
C ALA A 38 2.10 -4.07 9.53
N HIS A 39 1.03 -3.96 8.74
CA HIS A 39 0.87 -4.77 7.54
C HIS A 39 1.97 -4.52 6.51
N TRP A 40 2.35 -3.26 6.26
CA TRP A 40 3.44 -2.94 5.34
C TRP A 40 4.78 -3.50 5.83
N LEU A 41 5.06 -3.46 7.13
CA LEU A 41 6.27 -4.05 7.72
C LEU A 41 6.32 -5.58 7.57
N VAL A 42 5.17 -6.26 7.63
CA VAL A 42 5.11 -7.73 7.53
C VAL A 42 5.06 -8.21 6.08
N ALA A 43 4.32 -7.51 5.21
CA ALA A 43 4.07 -7.95 3.84
C ALA A 43 4.95 -7.22 2.81
N GLY A 44 5.17 -5.92 2.98
CA GLY A 44 5.90 -5.07 2.04
C GLY A 44 7.40 -5.10 2.25
N LEU A 45 7.86 -4.85 3.48
CA LEU A 45 9.28 -4.75 3.79
C LEU A 45 10.08 -6.02 3.41
N PRO A 46 9.61 -7.26 3.65
CA PRO A 46 10.34 -8.45 3.21
C PRO A 46 10.48 -8.52 1.68
N ILE A 47 9.48 -8.05 0.93
CA ILE A 47 9.57 -7.98 -0.54
C ILE A 47 10.64 -6.99 -0.97
N VAL A 48 10.72 -5.83 -0.31
CA VAL A 48 11.77 -4.84 -0.59
C VAL A 48 13.15 -5.41 -0.29
N LEU A 49 13.30 -6.17 0.79
CA LEU A 49 14.58 -6.78 1.17
C LEU A 49 14.99 -7.94 0.26
N LEU A 50 14.03 -8.69 -0.28
CA LEU A 50 14.29 -9.80 -1.20
C LEU A 50 14.46 -9.35 -2.66
N SER A 51 13.98 -8.16 -3.04
CA SER A 51 14.04 -7.68 -4.41
C SER A 51 15.46 -7.50 -4.99
N PRO A 52 16.51 -7.09 -4.23
CA PRO A 52 17.87 -7.00 -4.76
C PRO A 52 18.40 -8.35 -5.21
N LEU A 53 18.08 -9.42 -4.47
CA LEU A 53 18.45 -10.79 -4.84
C LEU A 53 17.83 -11.18 -6.18
N LEU A 54 16.54 -10.86 -6.37
CA LEU A 54 15.83 -11.11 -7.63
C LEU A 54 16.38 -10.26 -8.78
N ALA A 55 16.74 -9.01 -8.53
CA ALA A 55 17.31 -8.12 -9.54
C ALA A 55 18.69 -8.60 -10.01
N LEU A 56 19.52 -9.12 -9.10
CA LEU A 56 20.80 -9.74 -9.46
C LEU A 56 20.59 -10.98 -10.33
N TRP A 57 19.60 -11.83 -10.03
CA TRP A 57 19.23 -12.95 -10.90
C TRP A 57 18.72 -12.51 -12.27
N MET A 58 18.07 -11.35 -12.36
CA MET A 58 17.61 -10.77 -13.63
C MET A 58 18.73 -10.00 -14.37
N ASN A 59 19.97 -10.02 -13.87
CA ASN A 59 21.13 -9.34 -14.45
C ASN A 59 20.92 -7.81 -14.64
N LEU A 60 20.24 -7.19 -13.68
CA LEU A 60 19.93 -5.76 -13.68
C LEU A 60 21.20 -4.94 -13.38
N PRO A 61 21.46 -3.81 -14.08
CA PRO A 61 22.60 -2.95 -13.77
C PRO A 61 22.65 -2.52 -12.30
N ILE A 62 23.86 -2.50 -11.73
CA ILE A 62 24.09 -2.14 -10.32
C ILE A 62 23.59 -0.72 -10.00
N GLU A 63 23.69 0.20 -10.95
CA GLU A 63 23.23 1.58 -10.80
C GLU A 63 21.71 1.66 -10.59
N SER A 64 20.96 0.82 -11.30
CA SER A 64 19.49 0.76 -11.23
C SER A 64 18.97 0.04 -9.99
N LEU A 65 19.80 -0.77 -9.33
CA LEU A 65 19.45 -1.50 -8.11
C LEU A 65 19.05 -0.53 -6.99
N SER A 66 19.80 0.55 -6.81
CA SER A 66 19.51 1.58 -5.81
C SER A 66 18.15 2.27 -6.06
N VAL A 67 17.86 2.57 -7.32
CA VAL A 67 16.60 3.19 -7.75
C VAL A 67 15.43 2.22 -7.57
N MET A 68 15.61 0.94 -7.89
CA MET A 68 14.61 -0.10 -7.64
C MET A 68 14.27 -0.24 -6.15
N ILE A 69 15.27 -0.26 -5.26
CA ILE A 69 15.01 -0.30 -3.82
C ILE A 69 14.23 0.95 -3.41
N ALA A 70 14.62 2.14 -3.89
CA ALA A 70 13.95 3.39 -3.56
C ALA A 70 12.48 3.40 -4.05
N THR A 71 12.21 2.97 -5.28
CA THR A 71 10.86 2.93 -5.83
C THR A 71 9.99 1.91 -5.12
N LEU A 72 10.54 0.78 -4.68
CA LEU A 72 9.81 -0.20 -3.88
C LEU A 72 9.54 0.31 -2.46
N MET A 73 10.52 0.95 -1.80
CA MET A 73 10.35 1.56 -0.48
C MET A 73 9.28 2.65 -0.47
N LEU A 74 9.13 3.40 -1.58
CA LEU A 74 8.12 4.45 -1.70
C LEU A 74 6.78 3.93 -2.22
N GLY A 75 6.80 3.06 -3.23
CA GLY A 75 5.61 2.55 -3.90
C GLY A 75 4.82 1.57 -3.04
N THR A 76 5.49 0.61 -2.39
CA THR A 76 4.78 -0.40 -1.59
C THR A 76 3.96 0.15 -0.42
N PRO A 77 4.40 1.17 0.36
CA PRO A 77 3.54 1.77 1.38
C PRO A 77 2.40 2.58 0.77
N ILE A 78 2.59 3.26 -0.39
CA ILE A 78 1.49 3.92 -1.11
C ILE A 78 0.40 2.91 -1.46
N LEU A 79 0.79 1.76 -2.03
CA LEU A 79 -0.16 0.70 -2.37
C LEU A 79 -0.88 0.18 -1.13
N SER A 80 -0.18 -0.02 0.00
CA SER A 80 -0.81 -0.47 1.25
C SER A 80 -1.81 0.55 1.80
N LEU A 81 -1.48 1.85 1.75
CA LEU A 81 -2.35 2.94 2.18
C LEU A 81 -3.61 3.03 1.31
N ILE A 82 -3.48 3.02 -0.02
CA ILE A 82 -4.62 3.05 -0.94
C ILE A 82 -5.47 1.78 -0.79
N GLY A 83 -4.83 0.61 -0.71
CA GLY A 83 -5.52 -0.67 -0.55
C GLY A 83 -6.36 -0.75 0.72
N SER A 84 -5.89 -0.15 1.82
CA SER A 84 -6.63 -0.13 3.10
C SER A 84 -7.99 0.56 3.00
N ILE A 85 -8.12 1.58 2.13
CA ILE A 85 -9.39 2.27 1.88
C ILE A 85 -10.38 1.30 1.21
N GLY A 86 -9.91 0.58 0.18
CA GLY A 86 -10.72 -0.41 -0.51
C GLY A 86 -11.15 -1.55 0.42
N VAL A 87 -10.27 -2.02 1.32
CA VAL A 87 -10.60 -3.06 2.30
C VAL A 87 -11.68 -2.53 3.25
N GLY A 88 -11.51 -1.31 3.76
CA GLY A 88 -12.51 -0.66 4.62
C GLY A 88 -13.89 -0.59 3.97
N LEU A 89 -13.97 -0.22 2.69
CA LEU A 89 -15.24 -0.11 1.96
C LEU A 89 -15.91 -1.46 1.66
N THR A 90 -15.14 -2.53 1.59
CA THR A 90 -15.61 -3.86 1.14
C THR A 90 -15.71 -4.89 2.26
N ILE A 91 -15.38 -4.52 3.51
CA ILE A 91 -15.24 -5.47 4.62
C ILE A 91 -16.52 -6.22 4.99
N SER A 92 -17.68 -5.57 4.86
CA SER A 92 -19.00 -6.15 5.12
C SER A 92 -19.49 -7.11 4.02
N LEU A 93 -18.77 -7.21 2.89
CA LEU A 93 -19.15 -8.04 1.75
C LEU A 93 -18.55 -9.46 1.84
N LYS A 94 -19.37 -10.47 1.59
CA LYS A 94 -18.94 -11.90 1.58
C LYS A 94 -17.88 -12.24 0.51
N ARG A 95 -17.71 -11.41 -0.52
CA ARG A 95 -16.70 -11.55 -1.59
C ARG A 95 -15.78 -10.30 -1.67
N GLY A 96 -15.47 -9.69 -0.53
CA GLY A 96 -14.70 -8.44 -0.44
C GLY A 96 -13.41 -8.44 -1.27
N GLY A 97 -12.59 -9.50 -1.16
CA GLY A 97 -11.30 -9.58 -1.87
C GLY A 97 -11.36 -9.48 -3.40
N GLN A 98 -12.42 -9.98 -4.06
CA GLN A 98 -12.56 -9.87 -5.53
C GLN A 98 -12.95 -8.45 -5.96
N LEU A 99 -13.89 -7.83 -5.23
CA LEU A 99 -14.32 -6.45 -5.47
C LEU A 99 -13.21 -5.45 -5.13
N LEU A 100 -12.43 -5.75 -4.09
CA LEU A 100 -11.25 -5.01 -3.69
C LEU A 100 -10.25 -4.89 -4.83
N SER A 101 -9.93 -6.01 -5.50
CA SER A 101 -9.01 -6.00 -6.63
C SER A 101 -9.53 -5.12 -7.77
N LEU A 102 -10.84 -5.15 -8.05
CA LEU A 102 -11.44 -4.35 -9.13
C LEU A 102 -11.44 -2.85 -8.81
N LEU A 103 -11.70 -2.50 -7.55
CA LEU A 103 -11.77 -1.12 -7.06
C LEU A 103 -10.38 -0.47 -7.01
N VAL A 104 -9.39 -1.21 -6.52
CA VAL A 104 -8.07 -0.66 -6.18
C VAL A 104 -7.10 -0.70 -7.35
N PHE A 105 -7.29 -1.63 -8.30
CA PHE A 105 -6.40 -1.79 -9.46
C PHE A 105 -6.19 -0.50 -10.28
N PRO A 106 -7.24 0.26 -10.65
CA PRO A 106 -7.08 1.53 -11.37
C PRO A 106 -6.18 2.55 -10.65
N LEU A 107 -6.15 2.52 -9.31
CA LEU A 107 -5.31 3.40 -8.50
C LEU A 107 -3.88 2.85 -8.32
N TYR A 108 -3.71 1.53 -8.40
CA TYR A 108 -2.37 0.91 -8.32
C TYR A 108 -1.57 1.10 -9.61
N VAL A 109 -2.23 1.04 -10.77
CA VAL A 109 -1.57 1.13 -12.08
C VAL A 109 -0.70 2.38 -12.23
N PRO A 110 -1.15 3.62 -11.90
CA PRO A 110 -0.31 4.81 -11.98
C PRO A 110 0.97 4.72 -11.14
N ILE A 111 0.87 4.20 -9.91
CA ILE A 111 2.02 4.05 -9.01
C ILE A 111 3.01 3.04 -9.56
N LEU A 112 2.50 1.93 -10.11
CA LEU A 112 3.32 0.91 -10.74
C LEU A 112 4.03 1.45 -11.99
N ILE A 113 3.32 2.17 -12.87
CA ILE A 113 3.89 2.77 -14.08
C ILE A 113 5.02 3.75 -13.73
N ILE A 114 4.81 4.64 -12.76
CA ILE A 114 5.83 5.61 -12.34
C ILE A 114 7.04 4.88 -11.74
N SER A 115 6.80 3.85 -10.92
CA SER A 115 7.85 3.07 -10.28
C SER A 115 8.70 2.31 -11.30
N THR A 116 8.07 1.66 -12.30
CA THR A 116 8.79 0.94 -13.35
C THR A 116 9.53 1.90 -14.28
N ALA A 117 8.91 3.03 -14.65
CA ALA A 117 9.55 4.07 -15.46
C ALA A 117 10.82 4.62 -14.80
N ALA A 118 10.82 4.80 -13.48
CA ALA A 118 12.02 5.22 -12.74
C ALA A 118 13.17 4.22 -12.87
N VAL A 119 12.88 2.92 -12.74
CA VAL A 119 13.89 1.86 -12.85
C VAL A 119 14.42 1.74 -14.28
N MET A 120 13.54 1.84 -15.29
CA MET A 120 13.94 1.83 -16.70
C MET A 120 14.79 3.05 -17.06
N ALA A 121 14.40 4.25 -16.63
CA ALA A 121 15.23 5.43 -16.83
C ALA A 121 16.62 5.27 -16.19
N ALA A 122 16.69 4.64 -15.01
CA ALA A 122 17.96 4.33 -14.36
C ALA A 122 18.78 3.24 -15.08
N SER A 123 18.16 2.28 -15.76
CA SER A 123 18.89 1.30 -16.58
C SER A 123 19.45 1.91 -17.86
N ASP A 124 18.76 2.92 -18.40
CA ASP A 124 19.14 3.61 -19.63
C ASP A 124 20.05 4.82 -19.37
N SER A 125 20.52 5.01 -18.12
CA SER A 125 21.33 6.16 -17.69
C SER A 125 20.67 7.53 -17.95
N LEU A 126 19.33 7.55 -17.95
CA LEU A 126 18.51 8.75 -18.13
C LEU A 126 18.16 9.39 -16.77
N PRO A 127 17.77 10.69 -16.75
CA PRO A 127 17.26 11.32 -15.55
C PRO A 127 16.02 10.61 -15.00
N TYR A 128 16.05 10.20 -13.72
CA TYR A 128 14.94 9.49 -13.04
C TYR A 128 14.40 10.21 -11.80
N THR A 129 14.95 11.38 -11.47
CA THR A 129 14.61 12.12 -10.24
C THR A 129 13.17 12.61 -10.22
N GLN A 130 12.58 12.90 -11.39
CA GLN A 130 11.19 13.34 -11.51
C GLN A 130 10.22 12.23 -11.08
N PHE A 131 10.50 10.97 -11.46
CA PHE A 131 9.67 9.83 -11.06
C PHE A 131 9.74 9.59 -9.56
N LEU A 132 10.94 9.67 -8.96
CA LEU A 132 11.09 9.59 -7.51
C LEU A 132 10.37 10.73 -6.78
N GLY A 133 10.43 11.96 -7.31
CA GLY A 133 9.69 13.10 -6.79
C GLY A 133 8.18 12.88 -6.79
N LEU A 134 7.64 12.31 -7.86
CA LEU A 134 6.22 11.93 -7.93
C LEU A 134 5.85 10.85 -6.92
N LEU A 135 6.70 9.84 -6.70
CA LEU A 135 6.46 8.81 -5.68
C LEU A 135 6.50 9.41 -4.27
N VAL A 136 7.44 10.32 -3.97
CA VAL A 136 7.48 11.00 -2.68
C VAL A 136 6.23 11.86 -2.47
N ALA A 137 5.81 12.63 -3.48
CA ALA A 137 4.57 13.41 -3.42
C ALA A 137 3.34 12.50 -3.21
N GLY A 138 3.28 11.37 -3.91
CA GLY A 138 2.23 10.36 -3.75
C GLY A 138 2.22 9.73 -2.36
N LEU A 139 3.39 9.47 -1.77
CA LEU A 139 3.52 8.96 -0.41
C LEU A 139 3.04 9.97 0.62
N ILE A 140 3.48 11.22 0.54
CA ILE A 140 3.03 12.29 1.45
C ILE A 140 1.50 12.45 1.36
N THR A 141 0.97 12.49 0.14
CA THR A 141 -0.49 12.60 -0.10
C THR A 141 -1.22 11.39 0.48
N SER A 142 -0.69 10.19 0.28
CA SER A 142 -1.31 8.96 0.77
C SER A 142 -1.25 8.85 2.29
N VAL A 143 -0.12 9.18 2.93
CA VAL A 143 0.03 9.15 4.40
C VAL A 143 -0.89 10.18 5.05
N THR A 144 -1.09 11.34 4.42
CA THR A 144 -1.95 12.40 4.96
C THR A 144 -3.43 12.13 4.75
N LEU A 145 -3.86 11.55 3.62
CA LEU A 145 -5.29 11.39 3.30
C LEU A 145 -5.82 9.97 3.53
N ALA A 146 -5.04 8.94 3.21
CA ALA A 146 -5.54 7.56 3.21
C ALA A 146 -5.99 7.06 4.60
N PRO A 147 -5.31 7.38 5.72
CA PRO A 147 -5.79 6.96 7.04
C PRO A 147 -7.16 7.54 7.41
N PHE A 148 -7.45 8.79 7.00
CA PHE A 148 -8.76 9.40 7.22
C PHE A 148 -9.82 8.74 6.34
N ALA A 149 -9.50 8.49 5.06
CA ALA A 149 -10.39 7.80 4.15
C ALA A 149 -10.68 6.37 4.60
N ALA A 150 -9.68 5.62 5.08
CA ALA A 150 -9.84 4.28 5.62
C ALA A 150 -10.70 4.28 6.88
N ALA A 151 -10.46 5.21 7.82
CA ALA A 151 -11.30 5.34 9.01
C ALA A 151 -12.77 5.69 8.67
N ALA A 152 -12.99 6.58 7.70
CA ALA A 152 -14.34 6.89 7.24
C ALA A 152 -15.01 5.68 6.56
N ALA A 153 -14.27 4.95 5.73
CA ALA A 153 -14.76 3.74 5.08
C ALA A 153 -15.18 2.67 6.10
N LEU A 154 -14.34 2.42 7.12
CA LEU A 154 -14.66 1.48 8.20
C LEU A 154 -15.95 1.88 8.94
N LYS A 155 -16.14 3.17 9.25
CA LYS A 155 -17.38 3.64 9.88
C LYS A 155 -18.60 3.40 9.00
N ILE A 156 -18.52 3.71 7.71
CA ILE A 156 -19.62 3.53 6.76
C ILE A 156 -20.00 2.06 6.62
N SER A 157 -19.02 1.15 6.58
CA SER A 157 -19.27 -0.28 6.40
C SER A 157 -19.77 -1.00 7.65
N LEU A 158 -19.59 -0.40 8.84
CA LEU A 158 -20.03 -0.93 10.13
C LEU A 158 -21.35 -0.32 10.63
N THR A 159 -21.83 0.74 9.98
CA THR A 159 -23.12 1.40 10.29
C THR A 159 -24.18 0.90 9.34
#